data_AF-A0A090QA51-F1
#
_entry.id   AF-A0A090QA51-F1
#
_cell.length_a   1.000
_cell.length_b   1.000
_cell.length_c   1.000
_cell.angle_alpha   90.00
_cell.angle_beta   90.00
_cell.angle_gamma   90.00
#
_symmetry.space_group_name_H-M   'P 1'
#
loop_
_entity.id
_entity.type
_entity.pdbx_description
1 polymer ?
#
loop_
_entity_poly.entity_id
_entity_poly.type
_entity_poly.pdbx_seq_one_letter_code
_entity_poly.pdbx_strand_id
1 'polypeptide(L)'
;MVILIIFNIKRLCGGIFQVLGLIAALLSLLPLIAVDYWWIRIFDFPHLQLTAFTLLAILLYFFTFKPKWVNDYAYISILIGCFIFQFVKFIDYTPFVKVEVNDSSEHVNEDSIIEIYTANVLQKNDSGGNLYQEIKEQKPDLIVFTETDQRWSEEINQQIGEAYPFKIEQPQDNTYGMLVYSKLELTDTKIRFKVDPDIPSIELK
;
A
#
# COMPACT_ATOMS: atom_id res chain seq x y z
N MET A 1 0.73 27.36 -48.37
CA MET A 1 -0.02 26.12 -48.05
C MET A 1 0.62 25.31 -46.93
N VAL A 2 1.91 24.90 -47.06
CA VAL A 2 2.64 24.10 -46.05
C VAL A 2 2.72 24.76 -44.67
N ILE A 3 3.02 26.07 -44.58
CA ILE A 3 3.10 26.81 -43.31
C ILE A 3 1.75 26.85 -42.58
N LEU A 4 0.64 26.98 -43.31
CA LEU A 4 -0.71 27.02 -42.76
C LEU A 4 -1.12 25.63 -42.21
N ILE A 5 -0.71 24.56 -42.89
CA ILE A 5 -0.93 23.17 -42.46
C ILE A 5 -0.13 22.88 -41.18
N ILE A 6 1.16 23.24 -41.13
CA ILE A 6 2.00 23.08 -39.93
C ILE A 6 1.44 23.89 -38.75
N PHE A 7 0.96 25.10 -39.00
CA PHE A 7 0.36 25.94 -37.97
C PHE A 7 -0.96 25.36 -37.42
N ASN A 8 -1.82 24.84 -38.30
CA ASN A 8 -3.05 24.16 -37.88
C ASN A 8 -2.79 22.86 -37.13
N ILE A 9 -1.78 22.08 -37.55
CA ILE A 9 -1.37 20.85 -36.85
C ILE A 9 -0.84 21.20 -35.45
N LYS A 10 0.04 22.19 -35.30
CA LYS A 10 0.53 22.64 -33.99
C LYS A 10 -0.59 23.14 -33.07
N ARG A 11 -1.59 23.82 -33.63
CA ARG A 11 -2.75 24.30 -32.87
C ARG A 11 -3.67 23.17 -32.42
N LEU A 12 -3.93 22.19 -33.27
CA LEU A 12 -4.75 21.01 -32.94
C LEU A 12 -4.05 20.12 -31.90
N CYS A 13 -2.75 19.84 -32.08
CA CYS A 13 -1.94 19.09 -31.13
C CYS A 13 -1.85 19.79 -29.76
N GLY A 14 -1.76 21.13 -29.74
CA GLY A 14 -1.74 21.90 -28.49
C GLY A 14 -3.01 21.71 -27.65
N GLY A 15 -4.19 21.74 -28.28
CA GLY A 15 -5.45 21.50 -27.56
C GLY A 15 -5.52 20.08 -26.97
N ILE A 16 -5.07 19.08 -27.74
CA ILE A 16 -5.03 17.68 -27.27
C ILE A 16 -4.10 17.54 -26.06
N PHE A 17 -2.90 18.12 -26.12
CA PHE A 17 -1.93 18.04 -25.03
C PHE A 17 -2.39 18.78 -23.77
N GLN A 18 -3.12 19.88 -23.93
CA GLN A 18 -3.78 20.58 -22.81
C GLN A 18 -4.84 19.71 -22.13
N VAL A 19 -5.70 19.06 -22.92
CA VAL A 19 -6.72 18.14 -22.38
C VAL A 19 -6.06 16.97 -21.65
N LEU A 20 -5.00 16.39 -22.21
CA LEU A 20 -4.27 15.29 -21.56
C LEU A 20 -3.69 15.70 -20.20
N GLY A 21 -3.02 16.85 -20.11
CA GLY A 21 -2.47 17.27 -18.81
C GLY A 21 -3.56 17.76 -17.84
N LEU A 22 -4.67 18.32 -18.31
CA LEU A 22 -5.83 18.59 -17.44
C LEU A 22 -6.38 17.29 -16.85
N ILE A 23 -6.50 16.22 -17.64
CA ILE A 23 -6.88 14.90 -17.14
C ILE A 23 -5.84 14.42 -16.12
N ALA A 24 -4.54 14.50 -16.43
CA ALA A 24 -3.49 14.08 -15.51
C ALA A 24 -3.52 14.83 -14.16
N ALA A 25 -3.74 16.15 -14.20
CA ALA A 25 -3.88 16.98 -13.01
C ALA A 25 -5.15 16.65 -12.23
N LEU A 26 -6.29 16.50 -12.92
CA LEU A 26 -7.56 16.12 -12.27
C LEU A 26 -7.43 14.78 -11.54
N LEU A 27 -6.92 13.75 -12.21
CA LEU A 27 -6.73 12.43 -11.60
C LEU A 27 -5.74 12.48 -10.43
N SER A 28 -4.75 13.38 -10.47
CA SER A 28 -3.78 13.52 -9.39
C SER A 28 -4.32 14.25 -8.16
N LEU A 29 -5.21 15.21 -8.38
CA LEU A 29 -5.78 16.04 -7.31
C LEU A 29 -7.10 15.49 -6.77
N LEU A 30 -7.76 14.59 -7.49
CA LEU A 30 -9.06 14.01 -7.11
C LEU A 30 -9.05 13.37 -5.71
N PRO A 31 -8.01 12.61 -5.29
CA PRO A 31 -7.99 12.00 -3.95
C PRO A 31 -7.81 13.00 -2.79
N LEU A 32 -7.39 14.24 -3.08
CA LEU A 32 -7.24 15.28 -2.05
C LEU A 32 -8.60 15.76 -1.53
N ILE A 33 -9.69 15.44 -2.21
CA ILE A 33 -11.04 15.71 -1.74
C ILE A 33 -11.33 14.78 -0.56
N ALA A 34 -11.73 15.36 0.59
CA ALA A 34 -12.05 14.62 1.81
C ALA A 34 -13.41 13.90 1.72
N VAL A 35 -13.52 12.93 0.81
CA VAL A 35 -14.70 12.10 0.60
C VAL A 35 -14.30 10.65 0.41
N ASP A 36 -15.03 9.73 1.05
CA ASP A 36 -14.66 8.31 1.11
C ASP A 36 -15.38 7.46 0.07
N TYR A 37 -15.62 8.03 -1.11
CA TYR A 37 -16.12 7.27 -2.24
C TYR A 37 -15.00 6.43 -2.86
N TRP A 38 -15.21 5.11 -2.95
CA TRP A 38 -14.20 4.17 -3.47
C TRP A 38 -13.65 4.57 -4.85
N TRP A 39 -14.49 5.11 -5.74
CA TRP A 39 -14.09 5.52 -7.10
C TRP A 39 -13.25 6.81 -7.13
N ILE A 40 -13.23 7.58 -6.04
CA ILE A 40 -12.31 8.70 -5.82
C ILE A 40 -11.01 8.17 -5.22
N ARG A 41 -11.12 7.35 -4.18
CA ARG A 41 -10.00 6.74 -3.47
C ARG A 41 -9.18 5.77 -4.32
N ILE A 42 -9.73 5.24 -5.41
CA ILE A 42 -8.96 4.39 -6.35
C ILE A 42 -7.72 5.12 -6.90
N PHE A 43 -7.74 6.45 -6.96
CA PHE A 43 -6.60 7.24 -7.44
C PHE A 43 -5.53 7.51 -6.36
N ASP A 44 -5.72 7.05 -5.12
CA ASP A 44 -4.67 6.98 -4.08
C ASP A 44 -3.68 5.82 -4.32
N PHE A 45 -3.99 4.88 -5.23
CA PHE A 45 -3.15 3.70 -5.47
C PHE A 45 -2.16 3.84 -6.65
N PRO A 46 -2.57 4.32 -7.86
CA PRO A 46 -1.72 4.27 -9.05
C PRO A 46 -0.73 5.44 -9.15
N HIS A 47 -0.05 5.79 -8.05
CA HIS A 47 0.88 6.94 -8.01
C HIS A 47 1.98 6.86 -9.07
N LEU A 48 2.54 5.66 -9.31
CA LEU A 48 3.54 5.44 -10.35
C LEU A 48 2.99 5.70 -11.76
N GLN A 49 1.82 5.13 -12.08
CA GLN A 49 1.18 5.28 -13.38
C GLN A 49 0.78 6.73 -13.65
N LEU A 50 0.23 7.42 -12.64
CA LEU A 50 -0.13 8.84 -12.73
C LEU A 50 1.09 9.74 -12.87
N THR A 51 2.21 9.41 -12.22
CA THR A 51 3.48 10.13 -12.38
C THR A 51 4.02 9.98 -13.80
N ALA A 52 4.05 8.76 -14.34
CA ALA A 52 4.47 8.51 -15.72
C ALA A 52 3.55 9.20 -16.74
N PHE A 53 2.23 9.17 -16.51
CA PHE A 53 1.25 9.84 -17.36
C PHE A 53 1.41 11.36 -17.33
N THR A 54 1.62 11.95 -16.15
CA THR A 54 1.86 13.38 -15.99
C THR A 54 3.18 13.81 -16.64
N LEU A 55 4.25 13.01 -16.50
CA LEU A 55 5.52 13.24 -17.18
C LEU A 55 5.34 13.22 -18.71
N LEU A 56 4.61 12.24 -19.24
CA LEU A 56 4.30 12.18 -20.66
C LEU A 56 3.53 13.43 -21.12
N ALA A 57 2.54 13.90 -20.35
CA ALA A 57 1.80 15.11 -20.67
C ALA A 57 2.70 16.36 -20.68
N ILE A 58 3.63 16.48 -19.73
CA ILE A 58 4.65 17.54 -19.68
C ILE A 58 5.52 17.51 -20.95
N LEU A 59 6.06 16.33 -21.29
CA LEU A 59 6.95 16.16 -22.45
C LEU A 59 6.23 16.44 -23.78
N LEU A 60 4.98 15.99 -23.93
CA LEU A 60 4.18 16.27 -25.12
C LEU A 60 3.85 17.76 -25.24
N TYR A 61 3.46 18.41 -24.15
CA TYR A 61 3.11 19.83 -24.16
C TYR A 61 4.32 20.73 -24.49
N PHE A 62 5.54 20.31 -24.16
CA PHE A 62 6.77 21.03 -24.51
C PHE A 62 6.87 21.35 -26.01
N PHE A 63 6.41 20.46 -26.90
CA PHE A 63 6.43 20.69 -28.36
C PHE A 63 5.48 21.79 -28.84
N THR A 64 4.51 22.16 -28.01
CA THR A 64 3.48 23.18 -28.29
C THR A 64 3.64 24.45 -27.47
N PHE A 65 4.63 24.49 -26.57
CA PHE A 65 4.87 25.57 -25.62
C PHE A 65 5.17 26.91 -26.34
N LYS A 66 4.53 27.99 -25.89
CA LYS A 66 4.72 29.34 -26.41
C LYS A 66 5.26 30.26 -25.29
N PRO A 67 6.56 30.60 -25.30
CA PRO A 67 7.22 31.37 -24.23
C PRO A 67 6.65 32.76 -23.96
N LYS A 68 5.80 33.31 -24.85
CA LYS A 68 5.21 34.64 -24.69
C LYS A 68 3.92 34.66 -23.86
N TRP A 69 3.39 33.50 -23.48
CA TRP A 69 2.04 33.36 -22.92
C TRP A 69 2.11 32.90 -21.45
N VAL A 70 1.65 33.74 -20.52
CA VAL A 70 1.66 33.44 -19.07
C VAL A 70 0.86 32.17 -18.73
N ASN A 71 -0.19 31.88 -19.49
CA ASN A 71 -1.02 30.69 -19.29
C ASN A 71 -0.25 29.39 -19.49
N ASP A 72 0.72 29.35 -20.41
CA ASP A 72 1.54 28.17 -20.66
C ASP A 72 2.47 27.88 -19.46
N TYR A 73 2.97 28.94 -18.81
CA TYR A 73 3.73 28.83 -17.56
C TYR A 73 2.84 28.34 -16.41
N ALA A 74 1.65 28.91 -16.23
CA ALA A 74 0.73 28.45 -15.19
C ALA A 74 0.35 26.97 -15.37
N TYR A 75 0.04 26.56 -16.59
CA TYR A 75 -0.29 25.18 -16.93
C TYR A 75 0.86 24.22 -16.61
N ILE A 76 2.08 24.53 -17.07
CA ILE A 76 3.22 23.64 -16.81
C ILE A 76 3.59 23.58 -15.33
N SER A 77 3.46 24.69 -14.59
CA SER A 77 3.69 24.73 -13.15
C SER A 77 2.72 23.82 -12.40
N ILE A 78 1.44 23.79 -12.79
CA ILE A 78 0.44 22.87 -12.20
C ILE A 78 0.85 21.41 -12.46
N LEU A 79 1.23 21.07 -13.70
CA LEU A 79 1.64 19.71 -14.04
C LEU A 79 2.90 19.29 -13.30
N ILE A 80 3.89 20.17 -13.16
CA ILE A 80 5.11 19.91 -12.39
C ILE A 80 4.75 19.69 -10.91
N GLY A 81 3.85 20.50 -10.35
CA GLY A 81 3.35 20.31 -8.98
C GLY A 81 2.69 18.95 -8.80
N CYS A 82 1.84 18.54 -9.74
CA CYS A 82 1.20 17.22 -9.72
C CYS A 82 2.24 16.09 -9.85
N PHE A 83 3.22 16.23 -10.74
CA PHE A 83 4.30 15.26 -10.91
C PHE A 83 5.09 15.08 -9.60
N ILE A 84 5.52 16.19 -8.97
CA ILE A 84 6.25 16.14 -7.70
C ILE A 84 5.39 15.51 -6.60
N PHE A 85 4.14 15.94 -6.48
CA PHE A 85 3.20 15.41 -5.50
C PHE A 85 3.08 13.88 -5.61
N GLN A 86 2.87 13.36 -6.82
CA GLN A 86 2.76 11.92 -7.03
C GLN A 86 4.09 11.20 -6.88
N PHE A 87 5.20 11.80 -7.31
CA PHE A 87 6.52 11.21 -7.21
C PHE A 87 6.95 10.98 -5.76
N VAL A 88 6.72 11.96 -4.88
CA VAL A 88 7.03 11.85 -3.44
C VAL A 88 6.27 10.71 -2.77
N LYS A 89 5.08 10.33 -3.27
CA LYS A 89 4.28 9.25 -2.70
C LYS A 89 4.87 7.85 -2.87
N PHE A 90 5.78 7.64 -3.83
CA PHE A 90 6.37 6.32 -4.07
C PHE A 90 7.90 6.33 -4.19
N ILE A 91 8.56 7.47 -3.95
CA ILE A 91 10.02 7.60 -4.11
C ILE A 91 10.79 6.58 -3.26
N ASP A 92 10.27 6.22 -2.08
CA ASP A 92 10.88 5.25 -1.16
C ASP A 92 10.92 3.83 -1.75
N TYR A 93 10.09 3.54 -2.76
CA TYR A 93 10.09 2.28 -3.51
C TYR A 93 10.97 2.32 -4.76
N THR A 94 11.80 3.36 -4.93
CA THR A 94 12.70 3.51 -6.06
C THR A 94 14.17 3.34 -5.64
N PRO A 95 15.09 3.04 -6.58
CA PRO A 95 16.52 2.96 -6.27
C PRO A 95 17.17 4.27 -5.79
N PHE A 96 16.42 5.38 -5.76
CA PHE A 96 16.94 6.69 -5.36
C PHE A 96 17.00 6.89 -3.84
N VAL A 97 16.24 6.09 -3.07
CA VAL A 97 16.19 6.17 -1.60
C VAL A 97 16.90 4.95 -1.01
N LYS A 98 17.61 5.15 0.10
CA LYS A 98 18.24 4.05 0.82
C LYS A 98 17.18 3.20 1.50
N VAL A 99 17.35 1.89 1.47
CA VAL A 99 16.51 0.95 2.21
C VAL A 99 16.61 1.23 3.72
N GLU A 100 15.49 1.08 4.43
CA GLU A 100 15.44 1.24 5.90
C GLU A 100 16.06 0.04 6.63
N VAL A 101 16.02 -1.14 6.00
CA VAL A 101 16.54 -2.38 6.53
C VAL A 101 17.70 -2.83 5.64
N ASN A 102 18.87 -3.04 6.24
CA ASN A 102 20.02 -3.56 5.52
C ASN A 102 19.78 -5.01 5.12
N ASP A 103 20.43 -5.45 4.04
CA ASP A 103 20.44 -6.87 3.69
C ASP A 103 20.93 -7.70 4.89
N SER A 104 20.29 -8.85 5.11
CA SER A 104 20.79 -9.85 6.04
C SER A 104 22.07 -10.44 5.46
N SER A 105 23.21 -9.82 5.77
CA SER A 105 24.52 -10.33 5.33
C SER A 105 24.75 -11.73 5.90
N GLU A 106 25.51 -12.55 5.17
CA GLU A 106 26.11 -13.77 5.70
C GLU A 106 26.75 -13.46 7.07
N HIS A 107 26.62 -14.34 8.07
CA HIS A 107 26.96 -14.19 9.50
C HIS A 107 25.87 -13.61 10.44
N VAL A 108 24.58 -13.86 10.15
CA VAL A 108 23.54 -13.72 11.19
C VAL A 108 23.76 -14.82 12.24
N ASN A 109 23.74 -14.45 13.53
CA ASN A 109 23.72 -15.44 14.60
C ASN A 109 22.40 -16.21 14.52
N GLU A 110 22.45 -17.55 14.45
CA GLU A 110 21.26 -18.41 14.40
C GLU A 110 20.33 -18.14 15.60
N ASP A 111 20.88 -17.81 16.77
CA ASP A 111 20.11 -17.47 17.97
C ASP A 111 19.36 -16.12 17.86
N SER A 112 19.59 -15.35 16.80
CA SER A 112 18.96 -14.05 16.53
C SER A 112 17.93 -14.11 15.40
N ILE A 113 17.61 -15.31 14.91
CA ILE A 113 16.58 -15.53 13.89
C ILE A 113 15.25 -15.77 14.60
N ILE A 114 14.21 -15.07 14.15
CA ILE A 114 12.83 -15.28 14.60
C ILE A 114 12.01 -15.64 13.37
N GLU A 115 11.38 -16.81 13.40
CA GLU A 115 10.47 -17.23 12.34
C GLU A 115 9.05 -16.76 12.63
N ILE A 116 8.48 -15.99 11.70
CA ILE A 116 7.12 -15.45 11.82
C ILE A 116 6.24 -16.09 10.74
N TYR A 117 5.15 -16.72 11.16
CA TYR A 117 4.12 -17.23 10.26
C TYR A 117 2.87 -16.36 10.36
N THR A 118 2.31 -15.95 9.23
CA THR A 118 1.08 -15.13 9.20
C THR A 118 0.02 -15.80 8.33
N ALA A 119 -1.20 -15.92 8.84
CA ALA A 119 -2.32 -16.44 8.06
C ALA A 119 -3.57 -15.58 8.24
N ASN A 120 -4.14 -15.17 7.12
CA ASN A 120 -5.55 -14.81 7.07
C ASN A 120 -6.34 -16.11 6.90
N VAL A 121 -7.11 -16.47 7.93
CA VAL A 121 -7.77 -17.79 7.96
C VAL A 121 -9.06 -17.83 7.15
N LEU A 122 -9.51 -16.67 6.63
CA LEU A 122 -10.82 -16.43 6.04
C LEU A 122 -11.93 -16.87 7.00
N GLN A 123 -12.54 -15.94 7.74
CA GLN A 123 -13.41 -16.27 8.89
C GLN A 123 -14.47 -17.37 8.62
N LYS A 124 -15.05 -17.37 7.41
CA LYS A 124 -16.07 -18.33 6.96
C LYS A 124 -15.55 -19.72 6.57
N ASN A 125 -14.24 -19.89 6.43
CA ASN A 125 -13.62 -21.17 6.11
C ASN A 125 -13.76 -22.12 7.31
N ASP A 126 -14.24 -23.32 7.06
CA ASP A 126 -14.47 -24.37 8.07
C ASP A 126 -13.33 -25.40 8.14
N SER A 127 -12.30 -25.25 7.31
CA SER A 127 -11.25 -26.24 7.09
C SER A 127 -9.88 -25.69 7.50
N GLY A 128 -9.49 -25.92 8.75
CA GLY A 128 -8.17 -25.52 9.30
C GLY A 128 -7.08 -26.60 9.21
N GLY A 129 -7.41 -27.83 8.81
CA GLY A 129 -6.48 -28.98 8.89
C GLY A 129 -5.10 -28.76 8.24
N ASN A 130 -5.09 -28.26 7.00
CA ASN A 130 -3.85 -28.00 6.26
C ASN A 130 -3.01 -26.90 6.91
N LEU A 131 -3.66 -25.86 7.45
CA LEU A 131 -3.02 -24.76 8.17
C LEU A 131 -2.27 -25.29 9.39
N TYR A 132 -2.90 -26.14 10.20
CA TYR A 132 -2.27 -26.71 11.39
C TYR A 132 -1.14 -27.69 11.05
N GLN A 133 -1.29 -28.45 9.96
CA GLN A 133 -0.24 -29.33 9.50
C GLN A 133 1.00 -28.54 9.09
N GLU A 134 0.83 -27.49 8.28
CA GLU A 134 1.92 -26.62 7.87
C GLU A 134 2.62 -25.96 9.07
N ILE A 135 1.86 -25.45 10.04
CA ILE A 135 2.43 -24.87 11.26
C ILE A 135 3.26 -25.89 12.06
N LYS A 136 2.82 -27.16 12.11
CA LYS A 136 3.54 -28.23 12.81
C LYS A 136 4.81 -28.66 12.06
N GLU A 137 4.80 -28.54 10.74
CA GLU A 137 5.96 -28.83 9.88
C GLU A 137 7.01 -27.72 9.96
N GLN A 138 6.58 -26.45 9.78
CA GLN A 138 7.47 -25.29 9.78
C GLN A 138 7.96 -24.92 11.18
N LYS A 139 7.12 -25.07 12.21
CA LYS A 139 7.41 -24.71 13.61
C LYS A 139 7.94 -23.27 13.75
N PRO A 140 7.20 -22.24 13.31
CA PRO A 140 7.58 -20.84 13.52
C PRO A 140 7.71 -20.48 15.02
N ASP A 141 8.31 -19.34 15.35
CA ASP A 141 8.43 -18.85 16.74
C ASP A 141 7.26 -17.95 17.16
N LEU A 142 6.69 -17.24 16.18
CA LEU A 142 5.53 -16.37 16.34
C LEU A 142 4.53 -16.64 15.20
N ILE A 143 3.25 -16.74 15.53
CA ILE A 143 2.17 -16.91 14.58
C ILE A 143 1.15 -15.79 14.75
N VAL A 144 0.76 -15.16 13.64
CA VAL A 144 -0.29 -14.14 13.61
C VAL A 144 -1.43 -14.60 12.72
N PHE A 145 -2.62 -14.72 13.30
CA PHE A 145 -3.85 -15.01 12.59
C PHE A 145 -4.71 -13.76 12.45
N THR A 146 -5.32 -13.58 11.28
CA THR A 146 -6.28 -12.50 10.97
C THR A 146 -7.57 -13.09 10.41
N GLU A 147 -8.67 -12.32 10.45
CA GLU A 147 -10.03 -12.79 10.15
C GLU A 147 -10.50 -13.93 11.07
N THR A 148 -10.18 -13.82 12.37
CA THR A 148 -10.52 -14.84 13.37
C THR A 148 -11.74 -14.45 14.18
N ASP A 149 -12.61 -15.42 14.44
CA ASP A 149 -13.72 -15.32 15.38
C ASP A 149 -13.50 -16.27 16.56
N GLN A 150 -14.49 -16.37 17.44
CA GLN A 150 -14.40 -17.20 18.64
C GLN A 150 -14.17 -18.68 18.30
N ARG A 151 -14.77 -19.19 17.21
CA ARG A 151 -14.57 -20.57 16.76
C ARG A 151 -13.11 -20.79 16.39
N TRP A 152 -12.52 -19.88 15.60
CA TRP A 152 -11.12 -19.97 15.23
C TRP A 152 -10.19 -19.93 16.45
N SER A 153 -10.45 -19.06 17.43
CA SER A 153 -9.67 -19.00 18.67
C SER A 153 -9.67 -20.34 19.42
N GLU A 154 -10.84 -20.96 19.57
CA GLU A 154 -10.98 -22.25 20.24
C GLU A 154 -10.28 -23.39 19.48
N GLU A 155 -10.48 -23.46 18.16
CA GLU A 155 -9.91 -24.49 17.30
C GLU A 155 -8.39 -24.39 17.21
N ILE A 156 -7.85 -23.19 17.00
CA ILE A 156 -6.40 -22.93 16.96
C ILE A 156 -5.77 -23.30 18.31
N ASN A 157 -6.36 -22.85 19.41
CA ASN A 157 -5.85 -23.17 20.74
C ASN A 157 -5.82 -24.69 20.97
N GLN A 158 -6.84 -25.42 20.53
CA GLN A 158 -6.87 -26.88 20.64
C GLN A 158 -5.77 -27.56 19.79
N GLN A 159 -5.48 -27.03 18.61
CA GLN A 159 -4.59 -27.68 17.64
C GLN A 159 -3.11 -27.39 17.85
N ILE A 160 -2.77 -26.18 18.33
CA ILE A 160 -1.38 -25.73 18.47
C ILE A 160 -1.07 -25.05 19.82
N GLY A 161 -2.07 -24.70 20.65
CA GLY A 161 -1.87 -23.86 21.83
C GLY A 161 -0.87 -24.40 22.86
N GLU A 162 -0.71 -25.73 22.98
CA GLU A 162 0.29 -26.33 23.86
C GLU A 162 1.73 -26.02 23.41
N ALA A 163 1.99 -25.99 22.10
CA ALA A 163 3.30 -25.69 21.55
C ALA A 163 3.64 -24.18 21.55
N TYR A 164 2.61 -23.33 21.70
CA TYR A 164 2.72 -21.87 21.67
C TYR A 164 2.03 -21.28 22.92
N PRO A 165 2.64 -21.43 24.10
CA PRO A 165 2.00 -21.12 25.38
C PRO A 165 1.74 -19.63 25.61
N PHE A 166 2.45 -18.75 24.91
CA PHE A 166 2.27 -17.31 25.04
C PHE A 166 1.34 -16.80 23.95
N LYS A 167 0.24 -16.16 24.34
CA LYS A 167 -0.77 -15.72 23.38
C LYS A 167 -1.50 -14.44 23.80
N ILE A 168 -1.99 -13.73 22.80
CA ILE A 168 -2.88 -12.57 22.92
C ILE A 168 -3.96 -12.69 21.85
N GLU A 169 -5.22 -12.59 22.25
CA GLU A 169 -6.35 -12.97 21.42
C GLU A 169 -7.40 -11.85 21.43
N GLN A 170 -7.87 -11.47 20.25
CA GLN A 170 -8.96 -10.53 20.02
C GLN A 170 -9.82 -11.05 18.86
N PRO A 171 -10.56 -12.17 19.04
CA PRO A 171 -11.48 -12.67 18.02
C PRO A 171 -12.66 -11.71 17.84
N GLN A 172 -13.14 -11.55 16.61
CA GLN A 172 -14.28 -10.68 16.29
C GLN A 172 -15.10 -11.23 15.12
N ASP A 173 -16.43 -11.09 15.20
CA ASP A 173 -17.36 -11.58 14.16
C ASP A 173 -17.40 -10.70 12.89
N ASN A 174 -16.61 -9.63 12.86
CA ASN A 174 -16.61 -8.60 11.80
C ASN A 174 -15.43 -8.73 10.83
N THR A 175 -14.79 -9.90 10.71
CA THR A 175 -13.59 -10.17 9.89
C THR A 175 -12.31 -9.46 10.32
N TYR A 176 -12.34 -8.66 11.39
CA TYR A 176 -11.13 -7.95 11.86
C TYR A 176 -10.42 -8.63 13.02
N GLY A 177 -10.94 -9.73 13.56
CA GLY A 177 -10.35 -10.38 14.73
C GLY A 177 -8.93 -10.89 14.47
N MET A 178 -8.08 -10.78 15.47
CA MET A 178 -6.66 -11.12 15.43
C MET A 178 -6.26 -12.01 16.61
N LEU A 179 -5.41 -13.01 16.35
CA LEU A 179 -4.80 -13.85 17.38
C LEU A 179 -3.29 -13.90 17.16
N VAL A 180 -2.52 -13.84 18.24
CA VAL A 180 -1.08 -14.07 18.20
C VAL A 180 -0.71 -15.18 19.16
N TYR A 181 0.09 -16.13 18.68
CA TYR A 181 0.60 -17.29 19.41
C TYR A 181 2.13 -17.30 19.30
N SER A 182 2.84 -17.58 20.38
CA SER A 182 4.30 -17.57 20.41
C SER A 182 4.90 -18.64 21.33
N LYS A 183 6.08 -19.11 20.94
CA LYS A 183 6.98 -19.89 21.80
C LYS A 183 7.78 -19.00 22.75
N LEU A 184 7.97 -17.74 22.38
CA LEU A 184 8.74 -16.75 23.13
C LEU A 184 7.80 -15.99 24.07
N GLU A 185 8.31 -15.61 25.25
CA GLU A 185 7.53 -14.85 26.23
C GLU A 185 7.13 -13.49 25.64
N LEU A 186 5.82 -13.20 25.63
CA LEU A 186 5.29 -11.93 25.15
C LEU A 186 5.23 -10.93 26.32
N THR A 187 5.93 -9.82 26.19
CA THR A 187 5.93 -8.74 27.19
C THR A 187 5.22 -7.49 26.67
N ASP A 188 4.81 -6.60 27.59
CA ASP A 188 4.17 -5.32 27.26
C ASP A 188 2.96 -5.42 26.29
N THR A 189 2.19 -6.51 26.35
CA THR A 189 1.10 -6.79 25.40
C THR A 189 -0.09 -5.84 25.55
N LYS A 190 -0.54 -5.25 24.43
CA LYS A 190 -1.68 -4.32 24.40
C LYS A 190 -2.52 -4.51 23.13
N ILE A 191 -3.82 -4.67 23.33
CA ILE A 191 -4.81 -4.55 22.26
C ILE A 191 -5.21 -3.08 22.15
N ARG A 192 -5.14 -2.54 20.94
CA ARG A 192 -5.50 -1.16 20.61
C ARG A 192 -6.38 -1.11 19.38
N PHE A 193 -6.93 0.07 19.11
CA PHE A 193 -7.78 0.36 17.95
C PHE A 193 -7.27 1.66 17.32
N LYS A 194 -6.13 1.57 16.59
CA LYS A 194 -5.38 2.75 16.15
C LYS A 194 -6.01 3.47 14.95
N VAL A 195 -6.73 2.73 14.11
CA VAL A 195 -7.31 3.23 12.86
C VAL A 195 -8.82 3.45 13.01
N ASP A 196 -9.53 2.44 13.50
CA ASP A 196 -10.97 2.44 13.67
C ASP A 196 -11.35 1.65 14.94
N PRO A 197 -12.40 2.05 15.70
CA PRO A 197 -12.85 1.34 16.91
C PRO A 197 -13.16 -0.15 16.71
N ASP A 198 -13.48 -0.59 15.49
CA ASP A 198 -13.82 -1.97 15.18
C ASP A 198 -12.64 -2.79 14.64
N ILE A 199 -11.49 -2.14 14.38
CA ILE A 199 -10.28 -2.76 13.80
C ILE A 199 -9.18 -2.85 14.87
N PRO A 200 -8.85 -4.05 15.37
CA PRO A 200 -7.88 -4.22 16.42
C PRO A 200 -6.45 -4.05 15.89
N SER A 201 -5.53 -3.81 16.82
CA SER A 201 -4.09 -3.76 16.60
C SER A 201 -3.42 -4.35 17.84
N ILE A 202 -2.46 -5.25 17.65
CA ILE A 202 -1.73 -5.89 18.74
C ILE A 202 -0.33 -5.28 18.81
N GLU A 203 0.02 -4.72 19.96
CA GLU A 203 1.36 -4.24 20.31
C GLU A 203 1.95 -5.20 21.35
N LEU A 204 3.15 -5.71 21.11
CA LEU A 204 3.87 -6.65 21.98
C LEU A 204 5.38 -6.42 21.86
N LYS A 205 6.15 -6.85 22.86
CA LYS A 205 7.62 -6.83 22.88
C LYS A 205 8.19 -8.17 23.26
#